data_AF-A0AAV8WKS2-F1
#
_entry.id   AF-A0AAV8WKS2-F1
#
_cell.length_a   1.000
_cell.length_b   1.000
_cell.length_c   1.000
_cell.angle_alpha   90.00
_cell.angle_beta   90.00
_cell.angle_gamma   90.00
#
_symmetry.space_group_name_H-M   'P 1'
#
loop_
_entity.id
_entity.type
_entity.pdbx_description
1 polymer ?
#
loop_
_entity_poly.entity_id
_entity_poly.type
_entity_poly.pdbx_seq_one_letter_code
_entity_poly.pdbx_strand_id
1 'polypeptide(L)'
;MHDMSYLGTIKKNKREIPPRLLAVRNREVKSSQFAFQADVTVVSYKYPTKKKKVLLISTLHHDNKIDPDSGESLKLDMITFYNRTTGTGGE
;
A
#
# COMPACT_ATOMS: atom_id res chain seq x y z
N MET A 1 -17.55 -15.94 -14.08
CA MET A 1 -16.49 -15.89 -13.05
C MET A 1 -16.11 -14.42 -12.95
N HIS A 2 -16.56 -13.71 -11.92
CA HIS A 2 -16.18 -12.30 -11.74
C HIS A 2 -14.92 -12.29 -10.89
N ASP A 3 -13.79 -11.92 -11.50
CA ASP A 3 -12.56 -11.61 -10.77
C ASP A 3 -12.78 -10.24 -10.10
N MET A 4 -13.49 -10.25 -8.96
CA MET A 4 -13.81 -9.04 -8.20
C MET A 4 -12.57 -8.60 -7.44
N SER A 5 -11.86 -7.73 -8.11
CA SER A 5 -10.54 -7.30 -7.76
C SER A 5 -10.62 -5.89 -7.18
N TYR A 6 -10.37 -5.76 -5.88
CA TYR A 6 -10.49 -4.51 -5.13
C TYR A 6 -9.12 -3.93 -4.87
N LEU A 7 -8.97 -2.64 -5.16
CA LEU A 7 -7.78 -1.85 -4.84
C LEU A 7 -8.22 -0.50 -4.29
N GLY A 8 -7.73 -0.14 -3.11
CA GLY A 8 -8.13 1.11 -2.48
C GLY A 8 -7.22 1.53 -1.34
N THR A 9 -7.33 2.79 -0.91
CA THR A 9 -6.68 3.25 0.31
C THR A 9 -7.62 3.13 1.51
N ILE A 10 -7.07 2.76 2.66
CA ILE A 10 -7.83 2.63 3.90
C ILE A 10 -7.38 3.67 4.93
N LYS A 11 -8.34 4.22 5.67
CA LYS A 11 -8.04 5.15 6.76
C LYS A 11 -7.52 4.39 7.97
N LYS A 12 -6.51 4.96 8.65
CA LYS A 12 -5.90 4.45 9.89
C LYS A 12 -6.88 4.21 11.06
N ASN A 13 -8.10 4.73 10.98
CA ASN A 13 -9.13 4.64 12.03
C ASN A 13 -9.92 3.33 12.01
N LYS A 14 -9.66 2.43 11.04
CA LYS A 14 -10.30 1.13 10.95
C LYS A 14 -9.70 0.19 12.01
N ARG A 15 -10.56 -0.37 12.87
CA ARG A 15 -10.18 -1.33 13.94
C ARG A 15 -9.60 -2.64 13.40
N GLU A 16 -9.91 -2.96 12.15
CA GLU A 16 -9.43 -4.16 11.45
C GLU A 16 -7.94 -4.05 11.05
N ILE A 17 -7.34 -2.86 11.14
CA ILE A 17 -5.95 -2.65 10.76
C ILE A 17 -5.04 -3.03 11.91
N PRO A 18 -4.11 -3.98 11.73
CA PRO A 18 -3.18 -4.36 12.78
C PRO A 18 -2.33 -3.16 13.21
N PRO A 19 -2.13 -2.96 14.53
CA PRO A 19 -1.39 -1.81 15.06
C PRO A 19 0.05 -1.76 14.54
N ARG A 20 0.60 -2.90 14.13
CA ARG A 20 1.93 -2.99 13.51
C ARG A 20 2.04 -2.23 12.19
N LEU A 21 0.97 -2.18 11.38
CA LEU A 21 0.91 -1.33 10.19
C LEU A 21 0.66 0.15 10.53
N LEU A 22 0.11 0.42 11.71
CA LEU A 22 -0.13 1.79 12.17
C LEU A 22 1.12 2.44 12.76
N ALA A 23 2.03 1.64 13.32
CA ALA A 23 3.27 2.06 13.95
C ALA A 23 4.31 2.55 12.92
N VAL A 24 4.36 3.87 12.70
CA VAL A 24 5.32 4.50 11.77
C VAL A 24 6.44 5.30 12.44
N ARG A 25 6.36 5.47 13.77
CA ARG A 25 7.28 6.30 14.57
C ARG A 25 8.70 5.73 14.59
N ASN A 26 8.84 4.40 14.65
CA ASN A 26 10.13 3.71 14.72
C ASN A 26 10.57 3.04 13.41
N ARG A 27 9.92 3.40 12.30
CA ARG A 27 10.13 2.71 11.02
C ARG A 27 11.07 3.48 10.11
N GLU A 28 11.87 2.78 9.33
CA GLU A 28 12.74 3.40 8.34
C GLU A 28 11.93 4.11 7.24
N VAL A 29 12.45 5.24 6.76
CA VAL A 29 11.88 5.95 5.61
C VAL A 29 11.95 5.02 4.39
N LYS A 30 10.93 5.05 3.51
CA LYS A 30 10.80 4.15 2.34
C LYS A 30 10.64 2.66 2.69
N SER A 31 10.37 2.33 3.96
CA SER A 31 10.02 0.97 4.33
C SER A 31 8.57 0.65 3.95
N SER A 32 8.32 -0.58 3.51
CA SER A 32 7.01 -1.20 3.25
C SER A 32 6.74 -2.36 4.24
N GLN A 33 5.48 -2.57 4.61
CA GLN A 33 5.05 -3.61 5.54
C GLN A 33 3.74 -4.14 5.03
N PHE A 34 3.60 -5.46 5.13
CA PHE A 34 2.50 -6.19 4.54
C PHE A 34 1.76 -6.93 5.64
N ALA A 35 0.44 -6.96 5.52
CA ALA A 35 -0.41 -7.88 6.25
C ALA A 35 -1.20 -8.65 5.21
N PHE A 36 -0.95 -9.95 5.14
CA PHE A 36 -1.67 -10.89 4.29
C PHE A 36 -2.81 -11.47 5.11
N GLN A 37 -4.02 -11.38 4.60
CA GLN A 37 -5.22 -12.09 5.07
C GLN A 37 -5.69 -13.02 3.96
N ALA A 38 -6.64 -13.91 4.26
CA ALA A 38 -7.08 -15.02 3.39
C ALA A 38 -7.18 -14.67 1.90
N ASP A 39 -7.86 -13.55 1.57
CA ASP A 39 -8.07 -13.09 0.19
C ASP A 39 -7.62 -11.65 -0.04
N VAL A 40 -6.91 -11.05 0.92
CA VAL A 40 -6.58 -9.63 0.85
C VAL A 40 -5.22 -9.30 1.42
N THR A 41 -4.50 -8.44 0.71
CA THR A 41 -3.21 -7.92 1.14
C THR A 41 -3.34 -6.45 1.49
N VAL A 42 -2.88 -6.09 2.68
CA VAL A 42 -2.78 -4.71 3.12
C VAL A 42 -1.32 -4.32 3.19
N VAL A 43 -0.96 -3.24 2.49
CA VAL A 43 0.37 -2.64 2.61
C VAL A 43 0.30 -1.32 3.37
N SER A 44 1.23 -1.14 4.31
CA SER A 44 1.58 0.16 4.84
C SER A 44 2.90 0.62 4.24
N TYR A 45 2.89 1.73 3.51
CA TYR A 45 4.09 2.36 2.98
C TYR A 45 4.38 3.69 3.68
N LYS A 46 5.63 3.86 4.12
CA LYS A 46 6.11 5.09 4.75
C LYS A 46 6.76 5.98 3.70
N TYR A 47 6.10 7.11 3.40
CA TYR A 47 6.65 8.08 2.47
C TYR A 47 7.87 8.79 3.07
N PRO A 48 8.84 9.21 2.21
CA PRO A 48 9.98 10.01 2.63
C PRO A 48 9.61 11.40 3.13
N THR A 49 8.43 11.92 2.77
CA THR A 49 7.90 13.14 3.35
C THR A 49 7.62 12.94 4.84
N LYS A 50 8.26 13.78 5.67
CA LYS A 50 8.15 13.76 7.14
C LYS A 50 6.67 13.71 7.57
N LYS A 51 6.21 12.52 8.01
CA LYS A 51 4.89 12.18 8.60
C LYS A 51 3.78 11.65 7.67
N LYS A 52 3.99 11.44 6.37
CA LYS A 52 2.97 10.79 5.52
C LYS A 52 3.14 9.27 5.49
N LYS A 53 2.05 8.55 5.75
CA LYS A 53 1.95 7.09 5.56
C LYS A 53 0.70 6.79 4.74
N VAL A 54 0.79 5.81 3.86
CA VAL A 54 -0.34 5.33 3.09
C VAL A 54 -0.60 3.89 3.47
N LEU A 55 -1.88 3.57 3.66
CA LEU A 55 -2.38 2.22 3.87
C LEU A 55 -3.20 1.90 2.63
N LEU A 56 -2.77 0.88 1.92
CA LEU A 56 -3.41 0.42 0.69
C LEU A 56 -3.84 -1.03 0.90
N ILE A 57 -5.01 -1.37 0.38
CA ILE A 57 -5.57 -2.71 0.41
C ILE A 57 -5.79 -3.18 -1.03
N SER A 58 -5.42 -4.42 -1.30
CA SER A 58 -5.49 -5.05 -2.61
C SER A 58 -5.90 -6.50 -2.47
N THR A 59 -6.97 -6.94 -3.13
CA THR A 59 -7.29 -8.38 -3.29
C THR A 59 -6.67 -8.97 -4.55
N LEU A 60 -6.19 -8.10 -5.45
CA LEU A 60 -5.48 -8.44 -6.69
C LEU A 60 -4.03 -8.89 -6.44
N HIS A 61 -3.33 -8.14 -5.59
CA HIS A 61 -1.88 -8.25 -5.44
C HIS A 61 -1.58 -8.96 -4.13
N HIS A 62 -1.31 -10.27 -4.19
CA HIS A 62 -0.83 -11.07 -3.06
C HIS A 62 0.70 -11.10 -2.95
N ASP A 63 1.38 -10.17 -3.59
CA ASP A 63 2.84 -10.15 -3.71
C ASP A 63 3.44 -8.87 -3.10
N ASN A 64 4.68 -8.98 -2.61
CA ASN A 64 5.47 -7.88 -2.04
C ASN A 64 6.49 -7.30 -3.04
N LYS A 65 6.27 -7.54 -4.34
CA LYS A 65 7.09 -7.04 -5.43
C LYS A 65 7.25 -5.53 -5.41
N ILE A 66 8.51 -5.13 -5.29
CA ILE A 66 8.95 -3.76 -5.47
C ILE A 66 8.95 -3.48 -6.96
N ASP A 67 8.35 -2.36 -7.32
CA ASP A 67 8.32 -1.87 -8.69
C ASP A 67 9.73 -1.41 -9.09
N PRO A 68 10.34 -1.99 -10.13
CA PRO A 68 11.69 -1.62 -10.54
C PRO A 68 11.77 -0.16 -11.01
N ASP A 69 10.67 0.40 -11.51
CA ASP A 69 10.58 1.80 -11.94
C ASP A 69 10.59 2.79 -10.76
N SER A 70 10.24 2.32 -9.56
CA SER A 70 10.21 3.17 -8.36
C SER A 70 11.58 3.60 -7.84
N GLY A 71 12.66 2.96 -8.31
CA GLY A 71 14.05 3.31 -7.98
C GLY A 71 14.27 3.50 -6.47
N GLU A 72 14.76 4.67 -6.07
CA GLU A 72 15.04 5.00 -4.68
C GLU A 72 13.80 5.08 -3.78
N SER A 73 12.58 5.10 -4.32
CA SER A 73 11.35 5.15 -3.53
C SER A 73 10.92 3.79 -3.02
N LEU A 74 11.45 2.68 -3.57
CA LEU A 74 11.10 1.31 -3.16
C LEU A 74 9.57 1.10 -3.05
N LYS A 75 8.80 1.73 -3.95
CA LYS A 75 7.35 1.53 -3.96
C LYS A 75 7.07 0.16 -4.57
N LEU A 76 5.92 -0.35 -4.22
CA LEU A 76 5.50 -1.67 -4.64
C LEU A 76 4.66 -1.54 -5.90
N ASP A 77 4.66 -2.61 -6.68
CA ASP A 77 3.84 -2.70 -7.88
C ASP A 77 2.38 -2.34 -7.60
N MET A 78 1.81 -2.82 -6.49
CA MET A 78 0.44 -2.45 -6.08
C MET A 78 0.24 -0.96 -5.80
N ILE A 79 1.27 -0.26 -5.28
CA ILE A 79 1.20 1.18 -4.99
C ILE A 79 1.30 1.94 -6.31
N THR A 80 2.21 1.56 -7.19
CA THR A 80 2.34 2.13 -8.53
C THR A 80 1.03 1.92 -9.30
N PHE A 81 0.47 0.71 -9.26
CA PHE A 81 -0.81 0.36 -9.86
C PHE A 81 -1.99 1.16 -9.28
N TYR A 82 -2.04 1.39 -7.96
CA TYR A 82 -3.03 2.28 -7.35
C TYR A 82 -2.91 3.71 -7.86
N ASN A 83 -1.70 4.27 -7.91
CA ASN A 83 -1.52 5.63 -8.42
C ASN A 83 -1.91 5.73 -9.91
N ARG A 84 -1.69 4.66 -10.69
CA ARG A 84 -2.11 4.58 -12.09
C ARG A 84 -3.63 4.50 -12.27
N THR A 85 -4.31 3.74 -11.42
CA THR A 85 -5.77 3.49 -11.53
C THR A 85 -6.63 4.54 -10.82
N THR A 86 -6.10 5.19 -9.78
CA THR A 86 -6.80 6.21 -9.00
C THR A 86 -6.30 7.63 -9.23
N GLY A 87 -5.29 7.83 -10.08
CA GLY A 87 -5.01 9.16 -10.64
C GLY A 87 -6.34 9.70 -11.17
N THR A 88 -6.84 10.87 -10.74
CA THR A 88 -6.25 12.15 -11.14
C THR A 88 -5.63 12.07 -12.54
N GLY A 89 -6.34 11.44 -13.48
CA GLY A 89 -6.19 11.72 -14.89
C GLY A 89 -6.61 13.17 -15.09
N GLY A 90 -5.69 14.09 -14.87
CA GLY A 90 -5.69 15.34 -15.60
C GLY A 90 -5.15 15.01 -16.97
N GLU A 91 -6.04 14.60 -17.86
CA GLU A 91 -5.95 15.00 -19.26
C GLU A 91 -6.48 16.43 -19.38
#